data_AF-A0A7S0CNY2-F1
#
_entry.id   AF-A0A7S0CNY2-F1
#
_cell.length_a   1.000
_cell.length_b   1.000
_cell.length_c   1.000
_cell.angle_alpha   90.00
_cell.angle_beta   90.00
_cell.angle_gamma   90.00
#
_symmetry.space_group_name_H-M   'P 1'
#
loop_
_entity.id
_entity.type
_entity.pdbx_description
1 polymer ?
#
loop_
_entity_poly.entity_id
_entity_poly.type
_entity_poly.pdbx_seq_one_letter_code
_entity_poly.pdbx_strand_id
1 'polypeptide(L)'
;ERWVQCDVSAERQASLTRLCSGRAILSKSQIEINYARNNTTETKQNDSENNTPNNNNKSRPPMNIAEIEGIKYRMVWSCLLLVEMVSMNISCAAHFQTLATTAVSKATELLRIFNSRTSQLVLGAGAIHSSAKLKSINAKHLALVTQSLGLVIRILPHVRAALMAQLPPKQHTLLTELDKVKKDFGEHNEMVLSKFVSIIGGIVEHGLVP
;
A
#
# COMPACT_ATOMS: atom_id res chain seq x y z
N GLU A 1 -17.56 0.91 -0.83
CA GLU A 1 -16.48 0.35 -1.68
C GLU A 1 -16.75 -1.14 -1.92
N ARG A 2 -16.54 -1.67 -3.13
CA ARG A 2 -16.55 -3.12 -3.36
C ARG A 2 -15.16 -3.67 -3.08
N TRP A 3 -15.04 -4.81 -2.41
CA TRP A 3 -13.74 -5.45 -2.11
C TRP A 3 -13.15 -6.14 -3.34
N VAL A 4 -12.61 -5.32 -4.23
CA VAL A 4 -11.99 -5.75 -5.48
C VAL A 4 -10.60 -5.13 -5.60
N GLN A 5 -9.71 -5.82 -6.32
CA GLN A 5 -8.42 -5.25 -6.68
C GLN A 5 -8.65 -3.91 -7.38
N CYS A 6 -7.87 -2.90 -7.02
CA CYS A 6 -7.82 -1.63 -7.73
C CYS A 6 -6.75 -1.64 -8.83
N ASP A 7 -6.94 -0.79 -9.84
CA ASP A 7 -5.94 -0.53 -10.86
C ASP A 7 -4.95 0.53 -10.36
N VAL A 8 -3.67 0.16 -10.29
CA VAL A 8 -2.61 1.05 -9.84
C VAL A 8 -2.02 1.77 -11.06
N SER A 9 -2.43 3.02 -11.29
CA SER A 9 -1.91 3.81 -12.40
C SER A 9 -0.39 4.02 -12.27
N ALA A 10 0.29 4.27 -13.40
CA ALA A 10 1.72 4.55 -13.42
C ALA A 10 2.11 5.73 -12.50
N GLU A 11 1.26 6.75 -12.39
CA GLU A 11 1.48 7.89 -11.48
C GLU A 11 1.45 7.48 -10.00
N ARG A 12 0.52 6.60 -9.62
CA ARG A 12 0.43 6.10 -8.24
C ARG A 12 1.57 5.15 -7.92
N GLN A 13 1.94 4.30 -8.88
CA GLN A 13 3.14 3.45 -8.77
C GLN A 13 4.41 4.29 -8.61
N ALA A 14 4.55 5.37 -9.39
CA ALA A 14 5.66 6.31 -9.24
C ALA A 14 5.66 6.97 -7.86
N SER A 15 4.50 7.34 -7.33
CA SER A 15 4.37 7.90 -5.97
C SER A 15 4.80 6.92 -4.88
N LEU A 16 4.37 5.66 -4.97
CA LEU A 16 4.82 4.57 -4.09
C LEU A 16 6.35 4.38 -4.16
N THR A 17 6.88 4.36 -5.38
CA THR A 17 8.32 4.20 -5.63
C THR A 17 9.11 5.36 -5.03
N ARG A 18 8.62 6.60 -5.15
CA ARG A 18 9.24 7.78 -4.52
C ARG A 18 9.28 7.67 -3.01
N LEU A 19 8.16 7.29 -2.39
CA LEU A 19 8.09 7.09 -0.95
C LEU A 19 9.14 6.06 -0.49
N CYS A 20 9.19 4.90 -1.16
CA CYS A 20 10.08 3.80 -0.76
C CYS A 20 11.56 4.00 -1.15
N SER A 21 11.87 5.02 -1.96
CA SER A 21 13.26 5.37 -2.34
C SER A 21 13.79 6.60 -1.59
N GLY A 22 13.12 7.03 -0.52
CA GLY A 22 13.50 8.21 0.26
C GLY A 22 13.27 9.55 -0.46
N ARG A 23 12.56 9.54 -1.58
CA ARG A 23 12.26 10.71 -2.43
C ARG A 23 10.83 11.22 -2.24
N ALA A 24 10.23 10.95 -1.09
CA ALA A 24 8.83 11.27 -0.78
C ALA A 24 8.49 12.77 -0.91
N ILE A 25 9.50 13.64 -0.81
CA ILE A 25 9.34 15.11 -0.72
C ILE A 25 9.70 15.81 -2.05
N LEU A 26 10.32 15.11 -3.01
CA LEU A 26 10.71 15.74 -4.27
C LEU A 26 9.48 16.12 -5.12
N SER A 27 9.39 17.39 -5.49
CA SER A 27 8.39 17.90 -6.44
C SER A 27 8.53 17.22 -7.82
N LYS A 28 7.42 17.11 -8.58
CA LYS A 28 7.43 16.68 -10.00
C LYS A 28 8.49 17.45 -10.82
N SER A 29 8.65 18.75 -10.59
CA SER A 29 9.65 19.58 -11.28
C SER A 29 11.10 19.27 -10.89
N GLN A 30 11.36 18.92 -9.63
CA GLN A 30 12.70 18.53 -9.17
C GLN A 30 13.10 17.14 -9.67
N ILE A 31 12.11 16.29 -9.93
CA ILE A 31 12.31 14.95 -10.52
C ILE A 31 12.69 15.07 -11.99
N GLU A 32 12.02 15.92 -12.78
CA GLU A 32 12.38 16.18 -14.18
C GLU A 32 13.79 16.75 -14.31
N ILE A 33 14.18 17.68 -13.41
CA ILE A 33 15.55 18.22 -13.35
C ILE A 33 16.57 17.12 -13.02
N ASN A 34 16.27 16.23 -12.08
CA ASN A 34 17.20 15.14 -11.70
C ASN A 34 17.28 14.03 -12.76
N TYR A 35 16.20 13.74 -13.49
CA TYR A 35 16.24 12.85 -14.65
C TYR A 35 17.04 13.46 -15.81
N ALA A 36 16.90 14.76 -16.07
CA ALA A 36 17.70 15.47 -17.07
C ALA A 36 19.19 15.51 -16.69
N ARG A 37 19.51 15.62 -15.38
CA ARG A 37 20.88 15.64 -14.86
C ARG A 37 21.59 14.28 -14.93
N ASN A 38 20.86 13.18 -14.91
CA ASN A 38 21.42 11.82 -14.99
C ASN A 38 21.60 11.31 -16.43
N ASN A 39 21.05 12.01 -17.43
CA ASN A 39 21.14 11.63 -18.85
C ASN A 39 22.29 12.30 -19.61
N THR A 40 23.22 13.00 -18.93
CA THR A 40 24.37 13.66 -19.58
C THR A 40 25.59 12.77 -19.77
N THR A 41 25.49 11.48 -19.42
CA THR A 41 26.54 10.48 -19.69
C THR A 41 25.87 9.18 -20.11
N GLU A 42 25.63 9.07 -21.43
CA GLU A 42 25.86 7.88 -22.27
C GLU A 42 25.00 7.97 -23.53
N THR A 43 25.65 8.39 -24.62
CA THR A 43 25.17 8.18 -25.98
C THR A 43 25.57 6.78 -26.42
N LYS A 44 24.60 5.94 -26.80
CA LYS A 44 24.65 5.14 -28.04
C LYS A 44 23.31 4.45 -28.33
N GLN A 45 22.90 4.63 -29.58
CA GLN A 45 21.75 4.02 -30.28
C GLN A 45 21.81 2.50 -30.26
N ASN A 46 20.63 1.86 -30.35
CA ASN A 46 20.34 0.95 -31.46
C ASN A 46 18.84 0.71 -31.61
N ASP A 47 18.37 0.95 -32.83
CA ASP A 47 17.08 0.56 -33.39
C ASP A 47 16.98 -0.97 -33.49
N SER A 48 15.78 -1.51 -33.29
CA SER A 48 15.29 -2.70 -33.99
C SER A 48 13.77 -2.84 -33.85
N GLU A 49 13.12 -2.91 -35.00
CA GLU A 49 11.69 -3.07 -35.24
C GLU A 49 11.16 -4.49 -34.96
N ASN A 50 9.82 -4.58 -34.92
CA ASN A 50 8.96 -5.72 -35.28
C ASN A 50 8.76 -6.89 -34.29
N ASN A 51 7.55 -7.02 -33.72
CA ASN A 51 6.44 -7.77 -34.33
C ASN A 51 5.34 -8.10 -33.29
N THR A 52 4.11 -7.70 -33.58
CA THR A 52 2.92 -8.04 -32.79
C THR A 52 2.09 -9.09 -33.54
N PRO A 53 1.73 -10.24 -32.93
CA PRO A 53 0.55 -10.98 -33.36
C PRO A 53 -0.64 -10.65 -32.46
N ASN A 54 -1.64 -10.08 -33.12
CA ASN A 54 -2.99 -9.81 -32.66
C ASN A 54 -3.69 -11.12 -32.20
N ASN A 55 -4.25 -11.15 -30.98
CA ASN A 55 -5.21 -12.20 -30.61
C ASN A 55 -6.40 -11.63 -29.83
N ASN A 56 -7.56 -11.68 -30.47
CA ASN A 56 -8.84 -11.10 -30.08
C ASN A 56 -9.55 -11.96 -29.01
N ASN A 57 -9.11 -11.86 -27.76
CA ASN A 57 -9.95 -12.19 -26.61
C ASN A 57 -10.22 -10.90 -25.84
N LYS A 58 -11.50 -10.52 -25.65
CA LYS A 58 -11.90 -9.46 -24.72
C LYS A 58 -11.69 -9.93 -23.27
N SER A 59 -10.46 -10.29 -22.93
CA SER A 59 -9.98 -10.29 -21.55
C SER A 59 -9.98 -8.85 -21.09
N ARG A 60 -10.59 -8.55 -19.94
CA ARG A 60 -10.39 -7.25 -19.27
C ARG A 60 -8.88 -6.96 -19.27
N PRO A 61 -8.47 -5.72 -19.58
CA PRO A 61 -7.05 -5.36 -19.60
C PRO A 61 -6.41 -5.77 -18.26
N PRO A 62 -5.17 -6.29 -18.28
CA PRO A 62 -4.49 -6.70 -17.07
C PRO A 62 -4.41 -5.51 -16.12
N MET A 63 -5.05 -5.66 -14.95
CA MET A 63 -5.09 -4.61 -13.94
C MET A 63 -3.70 -4.46 -13.33
N ASN A 64 -3.18 -3.24 -13.35
CA ASN A 64 -1.85 -2.92 -12.88
C ASN A 64 -1.75 -3.20 -11.37
N ILE A 65 -0.67 -3.89 -10.99
CA ILE A 65 -0.40 -4.35 -9.63
C ILE A 65 0.62 -3.39 -9.01
N ALA A 66 0.47 -3.03 -7.74
CA ALA A 66 1.47 -2.23 -7.06
C ALA A 66 2.76 -3.04 -6.89
N GLU A 67 3.91 -2.42 -7.06
CA GLU A 67 5.21 -3.05 -6.83
C GLU A 67 6.05 -2.22 -5.87
N ILE A 68 6.62 -2.86 -4.84
CA ILE A 68 7.52 -2.22 -3.89
C ILE A 68 8.72 -3.13 -3.69
N GLU A 69 9.93 -2.63 -3.99
CA GLU A 69 11.18 -3.37 -3.81
C GLU A 69 11.16 -4.74 -4.53
N GLY A 70 10.56 -4.80 -5.73
CA GLY A 70 10.41 -6.04 -6.51
C GLY A 70 9.25 -6.95 -6.10
N ILE A 71 8.50 -6.61 -5.04
CA ILE A 71 7.38 -7.40 -4.54
C ILE A 71 6.06 -6.81 -5.04
N LYS A 72 5.23 -7.68 -5.63
CA LYS A 72 3.95 -7.31 -6.23
C LYS A 72 2.79 -7.48 -5.24
N TYR A 73 1.97 -6.44 -5.10
CA TYR A 73 0.85 -6.36 -4.17
C TYR A 73 -0.47 -6.05 -4.90
N ARG A 74 -1.44 -6.94 -4.75
CA ARG A 74 -2.82 -6.72 -5.21
C ARG A 74 -3.60 -6.09 -4.07
N MET A 75 -3.92 -4.81 -4.19
CA MET A 75 -4.52 -4.04 -3.11
C MET A 75 -5.90 -3.50 -3.49
N VAL A 76 -6.65 -3.06 -2.47
CA VAL A 76 -7.94 -2.38 -2.62
C VAL A 76 -7.74 -0.86 -2.68
N TRP A 77 -8.75 -0.14 -3.16
CA TRP A 77 -8.68 1.31 -3.33
C TRP A 77 -8.45 2.06 -2.02
N SER A 78 -9.12 1.65 -0.94
CA SER A 78 -8.92 2.24 0.39
C SER A 78 -7.47 2.15 0.88
N CYS A 79 -6.76 1.08 0.56
CA CYS A 79 -5.34 0.96 0.88
C CYS A 79 -4.50 1.94 0.06
N LEU A 80 -4.84 2.17 -1.20
CA LEU A 80 -4.13 3.11 -2.06
C LEU A 80 -4.33 4.55 -1.60
N LEU A 81 -5.58 4.89 -1.26
CA LEU A 81 -5.94 6.18 -0.68
C LEU A 81 -5.22 6.41 0.66
N LEU A 82 -5.09 5.39 1.52
CA LEU A 82 -4.31 5.49 2.76
C LEU A 82 -2.87 5.92 2.46
N VAL A 83 -2.21 5.31 1.46
CA VAL A 83 -0.84 5.68 1.11
C VAL A 83 -0.75 7.11 0.57
N GLU A 84 -1.71 7.55 -0.23
CA GLU A 84 -1.78 8.93 -0.71
C GLU A 84 -1.95 9.91 0.48
N MET A 85 -2.83 9.62 1.43
CA MET A 85 -3.04 10.45 2.62
C MET A 85 -1.80 10.49 3.54
N VAL A 86 -1.11 9.37 3.72
CA VAL A 86 0.15 9.33 4.48
C VAL A 86 1.25 10.13 3.76
N SER A 87 1.36 10.00 2.44
CA SER A 87 2.31 10.78 1.63
C SER A 87 2.03 12.28 1.69
N MET A 88 0.75 12.67 1.75
CA MET A 88 0.34 14.05 1.96
C MET A 88 0.75 14.57 3.34
N ASN A 89 0.63 13.77 4.40
CA ASN A 89 1.12 14.14 5.73
C ASN A 89 2.65 14.34 5.76
N ILE A 90 3.41 13.46 5.08
CA ILE A 90 4.87 13.62 4.93
C ILE A 90 5.19 14.94 4.21
N SER A 91 4.45 15.23 3.14
CA SER A 91 4.62 16.47 2.38
C SER A 91 4.29 17.69 3.23
N CYS A 92 3.22 17.67 4.02
CA CYS A 92 2.88 18.74 4.95
C CYS A 92 3.96 18.96 6.00
N ALA A 93 4.52 17.89 6.58
CA ALA A 93 5.62 18.00 7.54
C ALA A 93 6.85 18.67 6.93
N ALA A 94 7.15 18.39 5.66
CA ALA A 94 8.31 18.95 4.98
C ALA A 94 8.13 20.42 4.56
N HIS A 95 6.93 20.83 4.16
CA HIS A 95 6.67 22.21 3.73
C HIS A 95 6.30 23.14 4.89
N PHE A 96 5.71 22.60 5.95
CA PHE A 96 5.24 23.36 7.11
C PHE A 96 5.81 22.76 8.39
N GLN A 97 7.03 23.16 8.73
CA GLN A 97 7.77 22.63 9.88
C GLN A 97 7.01 22.78 11.21
N THR A 98 6.20 23.83 11.36
CA THR A 98 5.33 24.06 12.52
C THR A 98 4.22 23.00 12.68
N LEU A 99 3.87 22.31 11.60
CA LEU A 99 2.86 21.25 11.56
C LEU A 99 3.48 19.85 11.57
N ALA A 100 4.81 19.70 11.59
CA ALA A 100 5.48 18.40 11.46
C ALA A 100 5.06 17.39 12.54
N THR A 101 4.94 17.83 13.80
CA THR A 101 4.47 16.98 14.91
C THR A 101 3.01 16.56 14.73
N THR A 102 2.15 17.49 14.30
CA THR A 102 0.75 17.22 13.97
C THR A 102 0.62 16.23 12.83
N ALA A 103 1.44 16.38 11.78
CA ALA A 103 1.47 15.48 10.63
C ALA A 103 1.87 14.05 11.02
N VAL A 104 2.84 13.88 11.93
CA VAL A 104 3.20 12.55 12.48
C VAL A 104 2.01 11.92 13.21
N SER A 105 1.36 12.68 14.07
CA SER A 105 0.17 12.21 14.80
C SER A 105 -0.96 11.82 13.85
N LYS A 106 -1.21 12.62 12.81
CA LYS A 106 -2.25 12.34 11.81
C LYS A 106 -1.93 11.16 10.90
N ALA A 107 -0.68 11.00 10.45
CA ALA A 107 -0.26 9.81 9.72
C ALA A 107 -0.45 8.54 10.58
N THR A 108 -0.05 8.59 11.85
CA THR A 108 -0.21 7.47 12.80
C THR A 108 -1.69 7.14 13.04
N GLU A 109 -2.53 8.16 13.23
CA GLU A 109 -3.97 8.00 13.42
C GLU A 109 -4.65 7.36 12.19
N LEU A 110 -4.32 7.82 10.98
CA LEU A 110 -4.83 7.24 9.74
C LEU A 110 -4.50 5.75 9.62
N LEU A 111 -3.26 5.37 9.94
CA LEU A 111 -2.81 3.99 9.91
C LEU A 111 -3.57 3.13 10.94
N ARG A 112 -3.79 3.64 12.16
CA ARG A 112 -4.58 2.95 13.20
C ARG A 112 -6.03 2.76 12.79
N ILE A 113 -6.66 3.80 12.27
CA ILE A 113 -8.04 3.75 11.81
C ILE A 113 -8.18 2.71 10.70
N PHE A 114 -7.27 2.71 9.73
CA PHE A 114 -7.28 1.71 8.66
C PHE A 114 -7.12 0.29 9.22
N ASN A 115 -6.15 0.06 10.12
CA ASN A 115 -5.93 -1.27 10.70
C ASN A 115 -7.18 -1.76 11.46
N SER A 116 -7.67 -0.94 12.39
CA SER A 116 -8.85 -1.24 13.21
C SER A 116 -10.08 -1.52 12.35
N ARG A 117 -10.33 -0.67 11.35
CA ARG A 117 -11.47 -0.85 10.45
C ARG A 117 -11.33 -2.12 9.62
N THR A 118 -10.14 -2.44 9.15
CA THR A 118 -9.89 -3.67 8.38
C THR A 118 -10.11 -4.90 9.27
N SER A 119 -9.61 -4.90 10.51
CA SER A 119 -9.85 -6.00 11.48
C SER A 119 -11.34 -6.21 11.75
N GLN A 120 -12.10 -5.13 11.98
CA GLN A 120 -13.54 -5.22 12.20
C GLN A 120 -14.27 -5.84 10.99
N LEU A 121 -13.91 -5.42 9.78
CA LEU A 121 -14.57 -5.92 8.58
C LEU A 121 -14.24 -7.40 8.33
N VAL A 122 -13.00 -7.80 8.57
CA VAL A 122 -12.52 -9.14 8.21
C VAL A 122 -12.74 -10.15 9.32
N LEU A 123 -12.41 -9.81 10.57
CA LEU A 123 -12.47 -10.69 11.73
C LEU A 123 -13.76 -10.49 12.52
N GLY A 124 -14.18 -9.24 12.74
CA GLY A 124 -15.33 -8.87 13.57
C GLY A 124 -16.71 -8.91 12.89
N ALA A 125 -16.88 -9.71 11.83
CA ALA A 125 -18.11 -9.80 11.02
C ALA A 125 -18.63 -8.48 10.41
N GLY A 126 -17.88 -7.38 10.50
CA GLY A 126 -18.31 -6.06 10.07
C GLY A 126 -18.54 -5.94 8.56
N ALA A 127 -17.96 -6.83 7.75
CA ALA A 127 -18.19 -6.82 6.30
C ALA A 127 -19.66 -7.08 5.91
N ILE A 128 -20.39 -7.87 6.70
CA ILE A 128 -21.80 -8.19 6.45
C ILE A 128 -22.68 -6.94 6.63
N HIS A 129 -22.35 -6.13 7.63
CA HIS A 129 -23.05 -4.89 7.97
C HIS A 129 -22.53 -3.67 7.20
N SER A 130 -21.49 -3.85 6.38
CA SER A 130 -20.87 -2.75 5.63
C SER A 130 -21.70 -2.37 4.40
N SER A 131 -21.49 -1.14 3.91
CA SER A 131 -22.08 -0.65 2.66
C SER A 131 -21.68 -1.47 1.42
N ALA A 132 -20.69 -2.36 1.53
CA ALA A 132 -20.32 -3.31 0.48
C ALA A 132 -21.33 -4.47 0.32
N LYS A 133 -22.25 -4.66 1.29
CA LYS A 133 -23.30 -5.70 1.29
C LYS A 133 -22.78 -7.10 0.95
N LEU A 134 -21.60 -7.46 1.46
CA LEU A 134 -21.01 -8.78 1.23
C LEU A 134 -21.79 -9.82 2.04
N LYS A 135 -22.27 -10.88 1.36
CA LYS A 135 -22.97 -11.99 2.02
C LYS A 135 -22.05 -12.80 2.94
N SER A 136 -20.77 -12.90 2.59
CA SER A 136 -19.74 -13.58 3.38
C SER A 136 -18.32 -13.11 3.02
N ILE A 137 -17.38 -13.38 3.92
CA ILE A 137 -15.94 -13.26 3.65
C ILE A 137 -15.45 -14.58 3.06
N ASN A 138 -14.81 -14.53 1.89
CA ASN A 138 -14.26 -15.69 1.20
C ASN A 138 -12.72 -15.60 1.12
N ALA A 139 -12.08 -16.67 0.64
CA ALA A 139 -10.64 -16.75 0.48
C ALA A 139 -10.06 -15.60 -0.37
N LYS A 140 -10.77 -15.16 -1.43
CA LYS A 140 -10.33 -14.05 -2.30
C LYS A 140 -10.27 -12.71 -1.54
N HIS A 141 -11.26 -12.44 -0.69
CA HIS A 141 -11.26 -11.24 0.15
C HIS A 141 -10.09 -11.25 1.14
N LEU A 142 -9.85 -12.37 1.81
CA LEU A 142 -8.74 -12.53 2.74
C LEU A 142 -7.38 -12.40 2.06
N ALA A 143 -7.22 -12.92 0.85
CA ALA A 143 -6.01 -12.75 0.06
C ALA A 143 -5.75 -11.26 -0.25
N LEU A 144 -6.77 -10.50 -0.68
CA LEU A 144 -6.63 -9.06 -0.94
C LEU A 144 -6.29 -8.26 0.32
N VAL A 145 -6.88 -8.63 1.46
CA VAL A 145 -6.56 -8.01 2.76
C VAL A 145 -5.12 -8.29 3.13
N THR A 146 -4.68 -9.55 3.07
CA THR A 146 -3.29 -9.95 3.35
C THR A 146 -2.29 -9.16 2.50
N GLN A 147 -2.55 -9.03 1.20
CA GLN A 147 -1.72 -8.24 0.30
C GLN A 147 -1.73 -6.74 0.66
N SER A 148 -2.89 -6.19 1.06
CA SER A 148 -3.00 -4.78 1.47
C SER A 148 -2.28 -4.50 2.79
N LEU A 149 -2.42 -5.38 3.80
CA LEU A 149 -1.70 -5.29 5.07
C LEU A 149 -0.19 -5.44 4.86
N GLY A 150 0.23 -6.43 4.05
CA GLY A 150 1.63 -6.66 3.69
C GLY A 150 2.28 -5.44 3.02
N LEU A 151 1.54 -4.74 2.14
CA LEU A 151 2.00 -3.49 1.55
C LEU A 151 2.19 -2.39 2.61
N VAL A 152 1.22 -2.22 3.51
CA VAL A 152 1.33 -1.19 4.57
C VAL A 152 2.51 -1.48 5.50
N ILE A 153 2.71 -2.74 5.90
CA ILE A 153 3.87 -3.17 6.70
C ILE A 153 5.19 -2.83 6.00
N ARG A 154 5.24 -3.03 4.68
CA ARG A 154 6.42 -2.77 3.84
C ARG A 154 6.74 -1.27 3.72
N ILE A 155 5.74 -0.39 3.63
CA ILE A 155 5.98 1.05 3.52
C ILE A 155 6.26 1.75 4.86
N LEU A 156 5.83 1.17 5.99
CA LEU A 156 5.94 1.82 7.30
C LEU A 156 7.36 2.26 7.68
N PRO A 157 8.43 1.48 7.44
CA PRO A 157 9.81 1.94 7.66
C PRO A 157 10.15 3.20 6.85
N HIS A 158 9.69 3.27 5.60
CA HIS A 158 9.92 4.41 4.71
C HIS A 158 9.16 5.65 5.16
N VAL A 159 7.91 5.48 5.60
CA VAL A 159 7.10 6.54 6.21
C VAL A 159 7.77 7.08 7.46
N ARG A 160 8.26 6.18 8.34
CA ARG A 160 8.96 6.53 9.56
C ARG A 160 10.23 7.33 9.28
N ALA A 161 11.06 6.88 8.33
CA ALA A 161 12.28 7.57 7.94
C ALA A 161 12.00 8.96 7.34
N ALA A 162 10.99 9.07 6.47
CA ALA A 162 10.62 10.33 5.85
C ALA A 162 10.15 11.37 6.89
N LEU A 163 9.32 10.96 7.85
CA LEU A 163 8.86 11.82 8.94
C LEU A 163 9.97 12.15 9.94
N MET A 164 10.88 11.21 10.24
CA MET A 164 12.05 11.45 11.08
C MET A 164 12.92 12.58 10.55
N ALA A 165 13.13 12.62 9.23
CA ALA A 165 13.89 13.67 8.56
C ALA A 165 13.22 15.05 8.68
N GLN A 166 11.93 15.13 9.00
CA GLN A 166 11.21 16.38 9.20
C GLN A 166 11.12 16.80 10.68
N LEU A 167 11.70 16.04 11.61
CA LEU A 167 11.59 16.30 13.04
C LEU A 167 12.96 16.61 13.68
N PRO A 168 13.02 17.58 14.60
CA PRO A 168 14.17 17.72 15.49
C PRO A 168 14.39 16.44 16.33
N PRO A 169 15.65 16.08 16.68
CA PRO A 169 15.95 14.87 17.45
C PRO A 169 15.15 14.73 18.76
N LYS A 170 14.86 15.85 19.42
CA LYS A 170 14.06 15.90 20.67
C LYS A 170 12.64 15.34 20.50
N GLN A 171 12.11 15.30 19.28
CA GLN A 171 10.74 14.87 18.97
C GLN A 171 10.68 13.46 18.34
N HIS A 172 11.83 12.78 18.17
CA HIS A 172 11.88 11.45 17.55
C HIS A 172 11.16 10.37 18.36
N THR A 173 10.91 10.60 19.65
CA THR A 173 10.08 9.73 20.50
C THR A 173 8.65 9.59 19.97
N LEU A 174 8.11 10.58 19.26
CA LEU A 174 6.77 10.48 18.64
C LEU A 174 6.68 9.34 17.61
N LEU A 175 7.81 8.97 17.01
CA LEU A 175 7.87 7.95 15.97
C LEU A 175 7.75 6.53 16.53
N THR A 176 7.89 6.32 17.85
CA THR A 176 7.66 5.01 18.47
C THR A 176 6.21 4.55 18.28
N GLU A 177 5.28 5.49 18.11
CA GLU A 177 3.89 5.18 17.84
C GLU A 177 3.68 4.54 16.46
N LEU A 178 4.52 4.89 15.47
CA LEU A 178 4.53 4.23 14.16
C LEU A 178 5.10 2.80 14.26
N ASP A 179 6.10 2.59 15.12
CA ASP A 179 6.68 1.27 15.36
C ASP A 179 5.64 0.32 16.00
N LYS A 180 4.86 0.82 16.97
CA LYS A 180 3.71 0.10 17.54
C LYS A 180 2.67 -0.23 16.48
N VAL A 181 2.29 0.76 15.66
CA VAL A 181 1.34 0.54 14.55
C VAL A 181 1.84 -0.55 13.60
N LYS A 182 3.13 -0.55 13.24
CA LYS A 182 3.71 -1.61 12.39
C LYS A 182 3.56 -2.99 13.02
N LYS A 183 3.77 -3.11 14.34
CA LYS A 183 3.55 -4.35 15.07
C LYS A 183 2.09 -4.78 15.00
N ASP A 184 1.14 -3.87 15.26
CA ASP A 184 -0.30 -4.14 15.21
C ASP A 184 -0.76 -4.61 13.82
N PHE A 185 -0.18 -4.08 12.74
CA PHE A 185 -0.44 -4.56 11.38
C PHE A 185 0.09 -5.98 11.15
N GLY A 186 1.25 -6.32 11.72
CA GLY A 186 1.82 -7.67 11.67
C GLY A 186 0.95 -8.70 12.38
N GLU A 187 0.56 -8.40 13.63
CA GLU A 187 -0.35 -9.25 14.41
C GLU A 187 -1.70 -9.43 13.69
N HIS A 188 -2.25 -8.36 13.11
CA HIS A 188 -3.46 -8.45 12.33
C HIS A 188 -3.30 -9.33 11.08
N ASN A 189 -2.18 -9.20 10.35
CA ASN A 189 -1.91 -10.02 9.17
C ASN A 189 -1.85 -11.52 9.52
N GLU A 190 -1.23 -11.87 10.66
CA GLU A 190 -1.20 -13.24 11.18
C GLU A 190 -2.61 -13.77 11.50
N MET A 191 -3.45 -12.97 12.16
CA MET A 191 -4.85 -13.34 12.44
C MET A 191 -5.66 -13.58 11.15
N VAL A 192 -5.46 -12.76 10.13
CA VAL A 192 -6.12 -12.91 8.82
C VAL A 192 -5.66 -14.20 8.12
N LEU A 193 -4.36 -14.50 8.15
CA LEU A 193 -3.81 -15.75 7.60
C LEU A 193 -4.33 -16.98 8.34
N SER A 194 -4.42 -16.93 9.67
CA SER A 194 -5.00 -18.01 10.47
C SER A 194 -6.47 -18.27 10.08
N LYS A 195 -7.27 -17.19 9.93
CA LYS A 195 -8.64 -17.29 9.43
C LYS A 195 -8.71 -17.88 8.02
N PHE A 196 -7.78 -17.52 7.14
CA PHE A 196 -7.70 -18.07 5.79
C PHE A 196 -7.49 -19.58 5.82
N VAL A 197 -6.51 -20.07 6.60
CA VAL A 197 -6.23 -21.50 6.76
C VAL A 197 -7.45 -22.24 7.31
N SER A 198 -8.14 -21.67 8.32
CA SER A 198 -9.36 -22.26 8.88
C SER A 198 -10.47 -22.42 7.84
N ILE A 199 -10.71 -21.40 7.00
CA ILE A 199 -11.72 -21.47 5.93
C ILE A 199 -11.34 -22.53 4.89
N ILE A 200 -10.08 -22.59 4.47
CA ILE A 200 -9.62 -23.57 3.49
C ILE A 200 -9.68 -24.99 4.06
N GLY A 201 -9.25 -25.19 5.31
CA GLY A 201 -9.33 -26.48 5.99
C GLY A 201 -10.77 -27.00 6.03
N GLY A 202 -11.73 -26.17 6.44
CA GLY A 202 -13.14 -26.56 6.45
C GLY A 202 -13.70 -26.89 5.06
N ILE A 203 -13.27 -26.16 4.01
CA ILE A 203 -13.68 -26.48 2.62
C ILE A 203 -13.15 -27.84 2.20
N VAL A 204 -11.89 -28.15 2.51
CA VAL A 204 -11.27 -29.44 2.17
C VAL A 204 -11.96 -30.57 2.92
N GLU A 205 -12.21 -30.43 4.22
CA GLU A 205 -12.89 -31.44 5.04
C GLU A 205 -14.32 -31.70 4.54
N HIS A 206 -15.10 -30.67 4.24
CA HIS A 206 -16.45 -30.82 3.69
C HIS A 206 -16.49 -31.37 2.26
N GLY A 207 -15.44 -31.12 1.46
CA GLY A 207 -15.32 -31.68 0.11
C GLY A 207 -14.86 -33.15 0.08
N LEU A 208 -14.37 -33.66 1.21
CA LEU A 208 -13.95 -35.06 1.39
C LEU A 208 -15.03 -35.94 2.03
N VAL A 209 -16.17 -35.37 2.43
CA VAL A 209 -17.34 -36.14 2.88
C VAL A 209 -18.05 -36.70 1.64
N PRO A 210 -18.20 -38.04 1.51
CA PRO A 210 -18.81 -38.68 0.34
C PRO A 210 -20.30 -38.40 0.17
#